data_AF-A0A090MIX8-F1
#
_entry.id   AF-A0A090MIX8-F1
#
_cell.length_a   1.000
_cell.length_b   1.000
_cell.length_c   1.000
_cell.angle_alpha   90.00
_cell.angle_beta   90.00
_cell.angle_gamma   90.00
#
_symmetry.space_group_name_H-M   'P 1'
#
loop_
_entity.id
_entity.type
_entity.pdbx_description
1 polymer ?
#
loop_
_entity_poly.entity_id
_entity_poly.type
_entity_poly.pdbx_seq_one_letter_code
_entity_poly.pdbx_strand_id
1 'polypeptide(L)'
;MIVADNGPLDLQPIKTEGGALIAAAESVPVQGGQAIRIKLNRPQLASLSGDQQGLVLTLADQDIAASQPLVAERNVGDPTRANISIAISQPGPLLRFHDPEVGDTLSVVTMPLPVRGFLRPQNFVEFSLLESVQGVAVSTNSDDVSVEARPDKIVISKPGGLTLSAATASPDRTGTPGGAVFDPAEWSKNQKASFLPRLDELIDAASNAPDDQRLAANLALGKFYLARGFYQEAKGAFDLALLKPQAQDNMQPALMARAVAEILVGRIEPAMKDLNNPVIAGSFDSELWKGLAAARQEKWADAREKFKNVGSAIISLPLDLQRIILIEAMQASLEVRDYDGRRAQQRSSDDRSDAGTGDAPAAAARPSRRSARARPRRAGRLSRGARLKRPAFGGGGGAGRDRALAAKQQDRAGRGAERSRNAVRAVARRRDRD
;
A
#
# COMPACT_ATOMS: atom_id res chain seq x y z
N MET A 1 21.11 15.73 -9.87
CA MET A 1 20.98 14.48 -10.68
C MET A 1 22.29 13.72 -10.58
N ILE A 2 22.27 12.40 -10.45
CA ILE A 2 23.49 11.58 -10.41
C ILE A 2 23.39 10.49 -11.46
N VAL A 3 24.46 10.34 -12.23
CA VAL A 3 24.58 9.35 -13.30
C VAL A 3 25.74 8.44 -12.97
N ALA A 4 25.49 7.13 -12.93
CA ALA A 4 26.51 6.11 -12.75
C ALA A 4 27.28 5.84 -14.06
N ASP A 5 27.78 6.90 -14.69
CA ASP A 5 28.64 6.85 -15.87
C ASP A 5 29.78 7.86 -15.65
N ASN A 6 30.98 7.48 -16.07
CA ASN A 6 32.18 8.33 -15.98
C ASN A 6 32.42 9.14 -17.27
N GLY A 7 31.57 8.98 -18.30
CA GLY A 7 31.61 9.80 -19.50
C GLY A 7 31.35 11.28 -19.20
N PRO A 8 32.08 12.22 -19.84
CA PRO A 8 31.83 13.65 -19.65
C PRO A 8 30.46 14.02 -20.23
N LEU A 9 29.55 14.51 -19.37
CA LEU A 9 28.27 15.07 -19.82
C LEU A 9 28.43 16.53 -20.28
N ASP A 10 27.85 16.85 -21.43
CA ASP A 10 27.72 18.23 -21.90
C ASP A 10 26.56 18.93 -21.17
N LEU A 11 26.87 20.00 -20.46
CA LEU A 11 25.92 20.80 -19.69
C LEU A 11 25.41 22.04 -20.46
N GLN A 12 25.98 22.35 -21.63
CA GLN A 12 25.54 23.48 -22.45
C GLN A 12 24.06 23.39 -22.88
N PRO A 13 23.53 22.22 -23.27
CA PRO A 13 22.11 22.08 -23.61
C PRO A 13 21.20 22.43 -22.42
N ILE A 14 21.58 22.02 -21.20
CA ILE A 14 20.81 22.29 -19.98
C ILE A 14 20.71 23.81 -19.75
N LYS A 15 21.83 24.54 -19.86
CA LYS A 15 21.85 26.00 -19.69
C LYS A 15 21.06 26.72 -20.79
N THR A 16 21.12 26.22 -22.03
CA THR A 16 20.47 26.84 -23.19
C THR A 16 18.95 26.60 -23.18
N GLU A 17 18.51 25.36 -22.96
CA GLU A 17 17.09 24.99 -22.91
C GLU A 17 16.43 25.46 -21.61
N GLY A 18 17.16 25.45 -20.49
CA GLY A 18 16.71 25.88 -19.17
C GLY A 18 16.36 27.36 -19.04
N GLY A 19 17.00 28.21 -19.87
CA GLY A 19 16.76 29.65 -19.89
C GLY A 19 16.77 30.29 -18.50
N ALA A 20 15.73 31.11 -18.22
CA ALA A 20 15.61 31.84 -16.95
C ALA A 20 15.29 30.96 -15.72
N LEU A 21 14.99 29.67 -15.90
CA LEU A 21 14.68 28.76 -14.77
C LEU A 21 15.94 28.26 -14.07
N ILE A 22 17.06 28.14 -14.79
CA ILE A 22 18.30 27.59 -14.27
C ILE A 22 19.25 28.72 -13.88
N ALA A 23 19.57 28.81 -12.59
CA ALA A 23 20.54 29.74 -12.04
C ALA A 23 21.98 29.31 -12.35
N ALA A 24 22.27 28.01 -12.19
CA ALA A 24 23.58 27.42 -12.43
C ALA A 24 23.46 25.92 -12.72
N ALA A 25 24.37 25.40 -13.54
CA ALA A 25 24.53 23.97 -13.75
C ALA A 25 26.03 23.61 -13.74
N GLU A 26 26.41 22.69 -12.87
CA GLU A 26 27.79 22.30 -12.60
C GLU A 26 27.90 20.78 -12.46
N SER A 27 29.01 20.20 -12.92
CA SER A 27 29.33 18.80 -12.67
C SER A 27 30.16 18.66 -11.40
N VAL A 28 29.80 17.69 -10.57
CA VAL A 28 30.52 17.31 -9.37
C VAL A 28 31.05 15.89 -9.60
N PRO A 29 32.37 15.67 -9.53
CA PRO A 29 32.93 14.33 -9.67
C PRO A 29 32.52 13.46 -8.48
N VAL A 30 32.10 12.22 -8.76
CA VAL A 30 31.73 11.24 -7.73
C VAL A 30 32.55 9.97 -7.98
N GLN A 31 32.92 9.24 -6.93
CA GLN A 31 33.61 7.97 -7.10
C GLN A 31 32.65 6.96 -7.77
N GLY A 32 32.94 6.58 -9.02
CA GLY A 32 32.12 5.65 -9.80
C GLY A 32 30.97 6.29 -10.61
N GLY A 33 30.95 7.62 -10.73
CA GLY A 33 30.00 8.30 -11.62
C GLY A 33 30.20 9.82 -11.68
N GLN A 34 29.20 10.51 -12.24
CA GLN A 34 29.17 11.97 -12.31
C GLN A 34 27.86 12.49 -11.72
N ALA A 35 27.94 13.47 -10.82
CA ALA A 35 26.79 14.22 -10.36
C ALA A 35 26.67 15.53 -11.14
N ILE A 36 25.44 15.94 -11.43
CA ILE A 36 25.08 17.22 -12.03
C ILE A 36 24.22 17.96 -11.03
N ARG A 37 24.73 19.11 -10.60
CA ARG A 37 24.03 20.06 -9.76
C ARG A 37 23.34 21.09 -10.64
N ILE A 38 22.03 21.25 -10.47
CA ILE A 38 21.23 22.25 -11.18
C ILE A 38 20.57 23.12 -10.11
N LYS A 39 20.95 24.39 -10.07
CA LYS A 39 20.34 25.38 -9.18
C LYS A 39 19.22 26.08 -9.92
N LEU A 40 18.02 26.12 -9.33
CA LEU A 40 16.85 26.73 -9.94
C LEU A 40 16.62 28.14 -9.35
N ASN A 41 16.20 29.09 -10.18
CA ASN A 41 15.87 30.45 -9.74
C ASN A 41 14.54 30.52 -8.96
N ARG A 42 13.67 29.53 -9.17
CA ARG A 42 12.38 29.38 -8.48
C ARG A 42 12.12 27.89 -8.25
N PRO A 43 11.40 27.50 -7.18
CA PRO A 43 11.03 26.10 -6.96
C PRO A 43 10.18 25.59 -8.14
N GLN A 44 10.52 24.41 -8.66
CA GLN A 44 9.79 23.73 -9.73
C GLN A 44 9.60 22.26 -9.35
N LEU A 45 8.54 21.68 -9.87
CA LEU A 45 8.24 20.28 -9.78
C LEU A 45 9.03 19.52 -10.87
N ALA A 46 9.72 18.44 -10.50
CA ALA A 46 10.60 17.67 -11.40
C ALA A 46 9.99 16.31 -11.78
N SER A 47 9.99 15.97 -13.07
CA SER A 47 9.77 14.62 -13.58
C SER A 47 10.96 14.11 -14.36
N LEU A 48 11.11 12.80 -14.33
CA LEU A 48 11.95 12.08 -15.26
C LEU A 48 11.04 11.25 -16.17
N SER A 49 11.30 11.32 -17.46
CA SER A 49 10.67 10.48 -18.48
C SER A 49 11.73 10.07 -19.48
N GLY A 50 11.55 8.99 -20.23
CA GLY A 50 12.57 8.56 -21.18
C GLY A 50 12.57 7.05 -21.37
N ASP A 51 13.47 6.62 -22.24
CA ASP A 51 13.75 5.22 -22.55
C ASP A 51 15.23 4.90 -22.29
N GLN A 52 15.70 3.76 -22.79
CA GLN A 52 17.09 3.36 -22.64
C GLN A 52 18.09 4.23 -23.43
N GLN A 53 17.62 5.10 -24.34
CA GLN A 53 18.45 5.92 -25.21
C GLN A 53 18.57 7.37 -24.73
N GLY A 54 17.63 7.84 -23.91
CA GLY A 54 17.70 9.18 -23.34
C GLY A 54 16.73 9.41 -22.19
N LEU A 55 17.24 10.03 -21.13
CA LEU A 55 16.43 10.55 -20.02
C LEU A 55 16.11 12.03 -20.28
N VAL A 56 14.85 12.38 -20.14
CA VAL A 56 14.31 13.74 -20.25
C VAL A 56 13.85 14.18 -18.87
N LEU A 57 14.53 15.17 -18.31
CA LEU A 57 14.13 15.86 -17.10
C LEU A 57 13.18 16.99 -17.49
N THR A 58 11.96 16.97 -16.97
CA THR A 58 10.97 18.03 -17.18
C THR A 58 10.78 18.78 -15.86
N LEU A 59 10.90 20.10 -15.90
CA LEU A 59 10.66 21.01 -14.77
C LEU A 59 9.41 21.84 -15.08
N ALA A 60 8.39 21.76 -14.24
CA ALA A 60 7.11 22.43 -14.45
C ALA A 60 6.54 23.04 -13.16
N ASP A 61 5.55 23.92 -13.31
CA ASP A 61 4.81 24.52 -12.19
C ASP A 61 3.65 23.62 -11.70
N GLN A 62 3.03 22.84 -12.61
CA GLN A 62 1.91 21.90 -12.36
C GLN A 62 1.91 20.76 -13.39
N ASP A 63 1.27 19.64 -13.07
CA ASP A 63 1.14 18.39 -13.87
C ASP A 63 2.45 17.69 -14.24
N ILE A 64 2.78 16.65 -13.47
CA ILE A 64 3.95 15.80 -13.67
C ILE A 64 3.52 14.35 -13.96
N ALA A 65 4.26 13.65 -14.83
CA ALA A 65 4.16 12.20 -14.96
C ALA A 65 4.40 11.49 -13.60
N ALA A 66 3.46 10.63 -13.20
CA ALA A 66 3.51 9.94 -11.91
C ALA A 66 4.73 9.00 -11.81
N SER A 67 5.70 9.33 -10.95
CA SER A 67 6.73 8.38 -10.49
C SER A 67 6.09 7.40 -9.50
N GLN A 68 6.41 6.12 -9.61
CA GLN A 68 5.89 5.15 -8.63
C GLN A 68 6.64 5.31 -7.30
N PRO A 69 5.93 5.38 -6.17
CA PRO A 69 6.60 5.58 -4.90
C PRO A 69 7.46 4.36 -4.51
N LEU A 70 8.63 4.65 -3.95
CA LEU A 70 9.41 3.70 -3.15
C LEU A 70 8.94 3.75 -1.70
N VAL A 71 8.95 2.59 -1.05
CA VAL A 71 8.54 2.44 0.34
C VAL A 71 9.73 1.89 1.13
N ALA A 72 10.03 2.53 2.26
CA ALA A 72 11.04 2.07 3.20
C ALA A 72 10.36 1.23 4.28
N GLU A 73 10.69 -0.06 4.31
CA GLU A 73 10.15 -1.01 5.27
C GLU A 73 11.08 -1.11 6.47
N ARG A 74 10.52 -1.03 7.69
CA ARG A 74 11.27 -1.11 8.95
C ARG A 74 11.26 -2.55 9.44
N ASN A 75 12.43 -3.19 9.51
CA ASN A 75 12.60 -4.54 10.03
C ASN A 75 13.07 -4.47 11.49
N VAL A 76 12.14 -4.52 12.43
CA VAL A 76 12.40 -4.35 13.89
C VAL A 76 12.24 -5.66 14.68
N GLY A 77 12.45 -6.81 14.04
CA GLY A 77 12.24 -8.11 14.68
C GLY A 77 13.15 -8.37 15.90
N ASP A 78 14.37 -7.84 15.86
CA ASP A 78 15.37 -7.89 16.92
C ASP A 78 15.94 -6.47 17.07
N PRO A 79 15.75 -5.78 18.23
CA PRO A 79 16.23 -4.43 18.43
C PRO A 79 17.73 -4.25 18.14
N THR A 80 18.52 -5.29 18.37
CA THR A 80 19.98 -5.27 18.15
C THR A 80 20.40 -5.42 16.68
N ARG A 81 19.44 -5.70 15.78
CA ARG A 81 19.64 -5.88 14.34
C ARG A 81 18.58 -5.16 13.50
N ALA A 82 17.93 -4.16 14.11
CA ALA A 82 16.96 -3.32 13.44
C ALA A 82 17.58 -2.71 12.17
N ASN A 83 16.89 -2.88 11.04
CA ASN A 83 17.35 -2.38 9.74
C ASN A 83 16.17 -1.86 8.93
N ILE A 84 16.46 -1.12 7.86
CA ILE A 84 15.46 -0.64 6.90
C ILE A 84 15.73 -1.28 5.55
N SER A 85 14.69 -1.82 4.92
CA SER A 85 14.76 -2.40 3.57
C SER A 85 13.89 -1.62 2.59
N ILE A 86 14.43 -1.36 1.40
CA ILE A 86 13.71 -0.71 0.30
C ILE A 86 13.69 -1.69 -0.87
N ALA A 87 12.52 -2.18 -1.27
CA ALA A 87 12.37 -3.17 -2.33
C ALA A 87 12.58 -2.53 -3.71
N ILE A 88 13.65 -2.95 -4.41
CA ILE A 88 14.05 -2.41 -5.71
C ILE A 88 14.54 -3.54 -6.60
N SER A 89 14.04 -3.61 -7.83
CA SER A 89 14.51 -4.57 -8.83
C SER A 89 15.79 -4.05 -9.47
N GLN A 90 16.89 -4.80 -9.33
CA GLN A 90 18.19 -4.49 -9.94
C GLN A 90 18.69 -3.07 -9.60
N PRO A 91 19.01 -2.78 -8.33
CA PRO A 91 19.62 -1.51 -8.00
C PRO A 91 20.93 -1.33 -8.76
N GLY A 92 21.17 -0.10 -9.22
CA GLY A 92 22.44 0.31 -9.77
C GLY A 92 23.52 0.44 -8.70
N PRO A 93 24.72 0.92 -9.07
CA PRO A 93 25.80 1.07 -8.12
C PRO A 93 25.46 2.07 -7.02
N LEU A 94 25.93 1.76 -5.81
CA LEU A 94 25.94 2.67 -4.66
C LEU A 94 27.08 3.68 -4.86
N LEU A 95 26.73 4.95 -4.93
CA LEU A 95 27.66 6.07 -5.06
C LEU A 95 27.65 6.88 -3.76
N ARG A 96 28.82 7.25 -3.27
CA ARG A 96 28.97 8.10 -2.07
C ARG A 96 29.70 9.38 -2.42
N PHE A 97 29.19 10.51 -1.95
CA PHE A 97 29.83 11.81 -2.12
C PHE A 97 29.43 12.76 -1.00
N HIS A 98 30.19 13.85 -0.85
CA HIS A 98 29.89 14.93 0.09
C HIS A 98 29.14 16.05 -0.61
N ASP A 99 28.07 16.55 0.00
CA ASP A 99 27.37 17.73 -0.50
C ASP A 99 28.22 18.99 -0.27
N PRO A 100 28.56 19.78 -1.31
CA PRO A 100 29.38 20.97 -1.15
C PRO A 100 28.66 22.18 -0.51
N GLU A 101 27.32 22.21 -0.46
CA GLU A 101 26.58 23.29 0.22
C GLU A 101 26.30 22.97 1.68
N VAL A 102 25.88 21.73 1.97
CA VAL A 102 25.46 21.32 3.32
C VAL A 102 26.58 20.64 4.10
N GLY A 103 27.54 20.01 3.41
CA GLY A 103 28.65 19.28 4.03
C GLY A 103 28.29 17.90 4.55
N ASP A 104 27.07 17.40 4.33
CA ASP A 104 26.66 16.06 4.71
C ASP A 104 27.12 15.01 3.69
N THR A 105 27.12 13.74 4.11
CA THR A 105 27.50 12.62 3.24
C THR A 105 26.25 11.99 2.66
N LEU A 106 26.18 11.98 1.33
CA LEU A 106 25.07 11.42 0.58
C LEU A 106 25.48 10.06 -0.02
N SER A 107 24.71 9.04 0.31
CA SER A 107 24.75 7.71 -0.30
C SER A 107 23.59 7.59 -1.27
N VAL A 108 23.89 7.50 -2.56
CA VAL A 108 22.90 7.44 -3.62
C VAL A 108 22.98 6.10 -4.34
N VAL A 109 21.84 5.42 -4.43
CA VAL A 109 21.69 4.20 -5.23
C VAL A 109 20.89 4.56 -6.47
N THR A 110 21.55 4.43 -7.61
CA THR A 110 20.91 4.63 -8.91
C THR A 110 20.00 3.43 -9.23
N MET A 111 19.05 3.60 -10.15
CA MET A 111 18.09 2.56 -10.49
C MET A 111 17.72 2.64 -11.98
N PRO A 112 17.50 1.51 -12.67
CA PRO A 112 16.97 1.53 -14.04
C PRO A 112 15.51 1.99 -14.08
N LEU A 113 14.98 2.19 -15.29
CA LEU A 113 13.54 2.39 -15.51
C LEU A 113 12.76 1.11 -15.11
N PRO A 114 11.51 1.19 -14.62
CA PRO A 114 10.64 2.37 -14.57
C PRO A 114 11.02 3.39 -13.50
N VAL A 115 10.59 4.64 -13.67
CA VAL A 115 10.87 5.75 -12.74
C VAL A 115 10.17 5.47 -11.40
N ARG A 116 10.98 5.20 -10.36
CA ARG A 116 10.51 5.07 -8.97
C ARG A 116 11.40 5.84 -8.02
N GLY A 117 10.81 6.55 -7.07
CA GLY A 117 11.52 7.37 -6.11
C GLY A 117 10.70 7.68 -4.87
N PHE A 118 11.28 8.44 -3.94
CA PHE A 118 10.61 8.89 -2.74
C PHE A 118 9.91 10.23 -3.01
N LEU A 119 8.58 10.26 -2.92
CA LEU A 119 7.78 11.49 -3.12
C LEU A 119 7.95 12.52 -1.99
N ARG A 120 8.41 12.07 -0.81
CA ARG A 120 8.62 12.91 0.37
C ARG A 120 9.85 12.42 1.13
N PRO A 121 10.59 13.33 1.79
CA PRO A 121 11.69 12.95 2.64
C PRO A 121 11.18 12.17 3.87
N GLN A 122 11.97 11.20 4.33
CA GLN A 122 11.69 10.42 5.54
C GLN A 122 12.89 10.53 6.48
N ASN A 123 12.65 11.08 7.68
CA ASN A 123 13.72 11.32 8.66
C ASN A 123 13.76 10.19 9.69
N PHE A 124 14.96 9.66 9.93
CA PHE A 124 15.27 8.71 10.99
C PHE A 124 16.33 9.32 11.91
N VAL A 125 16.62 8.66 13.03
CA VAL A 125 17.60 9.16 14.00
C VAL A 125 19.00 9.17 13.37
N GLU A 126 19.40 8.08 12.74
CA GLU A 126 20.75 7.93 12.19
C GLU A 126 20.91 8.37 10.74
N PHE A 127 19.82 8.56 9.99
CA PHE A 127 19.88 8.97 8.58
C PHE A 127 18.54 9.57 8.10
N SER A 128 18.55 10.18 6.93
CA SER A 128 17.34 10.68 6.26
C SER A 128 17.28 10.14 4.82
N LEU A 129 16.11 9.66 4.40
CA LEU A 129 15.82 9.38 3.00
C LEU A 129 15.33 10.67 2.35
N LEU A 130 16.00 11.13 1.30
CA LEU A 130 15.65 12.35 0.60
C LEU A 130 14.58 12.10 -0.47
N GLU A 131 13.86 13.16 -0.82
CA GLU A 131 12.95 13.15 -1.97
C GLU A 131 13.74 12.84 -3.25
N SER A 132 13.23 11.92 -4.06
CA SER A 132 13.86 11.51 -5.31
C SER A 132 12.81 11.23 -6.37
N VAL A 133 13.12 11.62 -7.62
CA VAL A 133 12.29 11.27 -8.78
C VAL A 133 12.57 9.82 -9.21
N GLN A 134 13.85 9.45 -9.25
CA GLN A 134 14.32 8.10 -9.55
C GLN A 134 15.47 7.70 -8.60
N GLY A 135 15.41 6.47 -8.09
CA GLY A 135 16.45 5.90 -7.21
C GLY A 135 16.30 6.33 -5.75
N VAL A 136 17.34 6.09 -4.96
CA VAL A 136 17.32 6.34 -3.51
C VAL A 136 18.49 7.22 -3.14
N ALA A 137 18.22 8.29 -2.39
CA ALA A 137 19.24 9.14 -1.80
C ALA A 137 19.12 9.10 -0.28
N VAL A 138 20.23 8.76 0.38
CA VAL A 138 20.33 8.60 1.84
C VAL A 138 21.36 9.62 2.35
N SER A 139 20.92 10.55 3.18
CA SER A 139 21.82 11.41 3.96
C SER A 139 22.11 10.75 5.29
N THR A 140 23.37 10.40 5.56
CA THR A 140 23.77 9.73 6.80
C THR A 140 24.11 10.75 7.87
N ASN A 141 23.44 10.68 9.03
CA ASN A 141 23.73 11.53 10.19
C ASN A 141 24.74 10.88 11.15
N SER A 142 25.03 9.59 10.97
CA SER A 142 25.93 8.79 11.82
C SER A 142 26.89 7.98 10.94
N ASP A 143 28.16 7.92 11.33
CA ASP A 143 29.23 7.25 10.56
C ASP A 143 29.06 5.72 10.50
N ASP A 144 28.40 5.15 11.50
CA ASP A 144 28.17 3.70 11.62
C ASP A 144 27.05 3.17 10.71
N VAL A 145 26.39 4.02 9.91
CA VAL A 145 25.30 3.58 9.03
C VAL A 145 25.88 2.94 7.77
N SER A 146 25.57 1.66 7.57
CA SER A 146 25.89 0.93 6.35
C SER A 146 24.69 0.91 5.42
N VAL A 147 24.91 1.39 4.19
CA VAL A 147 23.97 1.24 3.06
C VAL A 147 24.51 0.16 2.15
N GLU A 148 23.70 -0.83 1.83
CA GLU A 148 24.09 -1.98 1.02
C GLU A 148 23.04 -2.26 -0.06
N ALA A 149 23.49 -2.30 -1.32
CA ALA A 149 22.65 -2.66 -2.45
C ALA A 149 22.72 -4.19 -2.68
N ARG A 150 21.56 -4.85 -2.60
CA ARG A 150 21.35 -6.27 -2.92
C ARG A 150 20.56 -6.40 -4.23
N PRO A 151 20.56 -7.54 -4.93
CA PRO A 151 19.88 -7.67 -6.22
C PRO A 151 18.37 -7.31 -6.23
N ASP A 152 17.69 -7.46 -5.09
CA ASP A 152 16.24 -7.28 -4.92
C ASP A 152 15.86 -6.17 -3.92
N LYS A 153 16.83 -5.59 -3.20
CA LYS A 153 16.56 -4.58 -2.17
C LYS A 153 17.78 -3.73 -1.84
N ILE A 154 17.56 -2.56 -1.25
CA ILE A 154 18.60 -1.82 -0.53
C ILE A 154 18.37 -2.04 0.97
N VAL A 155 19.43 -2.38 1.70
CA VAL A 155 19.39 -2.53 3.16
C VAL A 155 20.20 -1.41 3.78
N ILE A 156 19.61 -0.72 4.75
CA ILE A 156 20.27 0.28 5.57
C ILE A 156 20.31 -0.27 6.99
N SER A 157 21.51 -0.38 7.57
CA SER A 157 21.72 -0.98 8.88
C SER A 157 22.81 -0.28 9.66
N LYS A 158 22.91 -0.59 10.96
CA LYS A 158 23.96 -0.11 11.86
C LYS A 158 24.42 -1.27 12.75
N PRO A 159 25.73 -1.38 13.08
CA PRO A 159 26.19 -2.29 14.13
C PRO A 159 25.46 -2.02 15.45
N GLY A 160 24.75 -3.03 15.98
CA GLY A 160 23.90 -2.89 17.17
C GLY A 160 22.44 -2.49 16.88
N GLY A 161 22.07 -2.39 15.60
CA GLY A 161 20.71 -2.07 15.16
C GLY A 161 20.47 -0.56 15.03
N LEU A 162 19.57 -0.19 14.13
CA LEU A 162 19.07 1.17 14.03
C LEU A 162 18.17 1.51 15.23
N THR A 163 18.27 2.72 15.75
CA THR A 163 17.36 3.26 16.77
C THR A 163 16.04 3.63 16.11
N LEU A 164 15.33 2.60 15.68
CA LEU A 164 13.98 2.71 15.16
C LEU A 164 13.08 2.86 16.39
N SER A 165 12.73 4.10 16.71
CA SER A 165 11.68 4.35 17.69
C SER A 165 10.45 3.54 17.28
N ALA A 166 9.87 2.79 18.21
CA ALA A 166 8.52 2.24 18.11
C ALA A 166 7.44 3.35 18.11
N ALA A 167 7.86 4.61 17.91
CA ALA A 167 7.00 5.75 17.73
C ALA A 167 6.15 5.52 16.48
N THR A 168 4.86 5.48 16.74
CA THR A 168 3.66 5.83 15.96
C THR A 168 3.87 6.86 14.84
N ALA A 169 4.83 6.65 13.95
CA ALA A 169 4.78 7.19 12.61
C ALA A 169 3.69 6.37 11.91
N SER A 170 2.47 6.92 11.86
CA SER A 170 1.52 6.50 10.84
C SER A 170 2.29 6.53 9.52
N PRO A 171 2.53 5.39 8.84
CA PRO A 171 3.12 5.43 7.51
C PRO A 171 2.18 6.32 6.71
N ASP A 172 2.72 7.40 6.17
CA ASP A 172 1.93 8.33 5.39
C ASP A 172 1.40 7.56 4.17
N ARG A 173 0.09 7.30 4.22
CA ARG A 173 -0.61 6.25 3.47
C ARG A 173 -0.86 6.69 2.05
N THR A 174 0.16 6.73 1.19
CA THR A 174 -0.04 7.02 -0.24
C THR A 174 0.82 6.23 -1.22
N GLY A 175 1.58 5.22 -0.80
CA GLY A 175 2.29 4.32 -1.71
C GLY A 175 1.93 2.86 -1.45
N THR A 176 0.96 2.31 -2.20
CA THR A 176 0.28 1.02 -1.99
C THR A 176 1.21 -0.13 -1.54
N PRO A 177 1.18 -0.49 -0.24
CA PRO A 177 1.81 -1.69 0.29
C PRO A 177 0.69 -2.57 0.89
N GLY A 178 0.17 -3.55 0.14
CA GLY A 178 -0.91 -4.43 0.65
C GLY A 178 -2.26 -3.77 1.01
N GLY A 179 -2.35 -2.44 0.96
CA GLY A 179 -3.43 -1.64 1.54
C GLY A 179 -4.58 -1.22 0.62
N ALA A 180 -4.75 -1.81 -0.57
CA ALA A 180 -5.87 -1.43 -1.45
C ALA A 180 -7.22 -2.12 -1.09
N VAL A 181 -7.18 -3.23 -0.35
CA VAL A 181 -8.40 -4.00 0.00
C VAL A 181 -9.00 -3.54 1.32
N PHE A 182 -8.16 -3.35 2.32
CA PHE A 182 -8.56 -3.07 3.70
C PHE A 182 -8.07 -1.70 4.16
N ASP A 183 -8.28 -0.66 3.35
CA ASP A 183 -7.94 0.72 3.75
C ASP A 183 -8.76 1.10 5.00
N PRO A 184 -8.12 1.47 6.13
CA PRO A 184 -8.83 1.88 7.33
C PRO A 184 -9.74 3.11 7.13
N ALA A 185 -9.39 4.02 6.21
CA ALA A 185 -10.21 5.20 5.95
C ALA A 185 -11.50 4.82 5.20
N GLU A 186 -11.39 4.05 4.10
CA GLU A 186 -12.54 3.46 3.40
C GLU A 186 -13.42 2.61 4.34
N TRP A 187 -12.80 1.77 5.17
CA TRP A 187 -13.51 0.95 6.15
C TRP A 187 -14.32 1.78 7.13
N SER A 188 -13.70 2.81 7.74
CA SER A 188 -14.39 3.69 8.68
C SER A 188 -15.52 4.46 8.01
N LYS A 189 -15.34 4.89 6.75
CA LYS A 189 -16.39 5.54 5.95
C LYS A 189 -17.59 4.60 5.74
N ASN A 190 -17.34 3.35 5.34
CA ASN A 190 -18.38 2.35 5.13
C ASN A 190 -19.14 2.02 6.43
N GLN A 191 -18.46 2.01 7.57
CA GLN A 191 -19.08 1.83 8.89
C GLN A 191 -19.97 3.01 9.30
N LYS A 192 -19.51 4.24 9.08
CA LYS A 192 -20.22 5.46 9.51
C LYS A 192 -21.32 5.90 8.57
N ALA A 193 -21.32 5.44 7.32
CA ALA A 193 -22.34 5.79 6.34
C ALA A 193 -23.76 5.44 6.83
N SER A 194 -24.79 6.13 6.32
CA SER A 194 -26.17 5.69 6.53
C SER A 194 -26.37 4.34 5.81
N PHE A 195 -26.84 3.33 6.53
CA PHE A 195 -26.80 1.94 6.04
C PHE A 195 -27.62 1.74 4.77
N LEU A 196 -28.94 1.99 4.82
CA LEU A 196 -29.83 1.76 3.68
C LEU A 196 -29.48 2.63 2.46
N PRO A 197 -29.31 3.96 2.58
CA PRO A 197 -29.00 4.78 1.42
C PRO A 197 -27.68 4.39 0.74
N ARG A 198 -26.66 4.04 1.52
CA ARG A 198 -25.36 3.62 0.97
C ARG A 198 -25.43 2.24 0.34
N LEU A 199 -26.21 1.33 0.93
CA LEU A 199 -26.44 0.00 0.39
C LEU A 199 -27.15 0.09 -0.97
N ASP A 200 -28.22 0.88 -1.06
CA ASP A 200 -28.98 1.08 -2.29
C ASP A 200 -28.07 1.63 -3.41
N GLU A 201 -27.28 2.67 -3.11
CA GLU A 201 -26.30 3.24 -4.06
C GLU A 201 -25.31 2.19 -4.59
N LEU A 202 -24.77 1.33 -3.72
CA LEU A 202 -23.79 0.32 -4.10
C LEU A 202 -24.41 -0.85 -4.88
N ILE A 203 -25.65 -1.24 -4.54
CA ILE A 203 -26.39 -2.26 -5.29
C ILE A 203 -26.73 -1.74 -6.69
N ASP A 204 -27.20 -0.50 -6.80
CA ASP A 204 -27.51 0.13 -8.08
C ASP A 204 -26.26 0.26 -8.95
N ALA A 205 -25.14 0.68 -8.37
CA ALA A 205 -23.86 0.75 -9.07
C ALA A 205 -23.39 -0.63 -9.55
N ALA A 206 -23.46 -1.66 -8.70
CA ALA A 206 -23.06 -3.02 -9.07
C ALA A 206 -23.97 -3.65 -10.13
N SER A 207 -25.27 -3.32 -10.11
CA SER A 207 -26.27 -3.86 -11.04
C SER A 207 -26.19 -3.23 -12.43
N ASN A 208 -25.87 -1.93 -12.49
CA ASN A 208 -25.78 -1.17 -13.74
C ASN A 208 -24.36 -1.08 -14.31
N ALA A 209 -23.36 -1.65 -13.64
CA ALA A 209 -21.96 -1.59 -14.06
C ALA A 209 -21.75 -2.32 -15.42
N PRO A 210 -21.11 -1.67 -16.41
CA PRO A 210 -20.64 -2.35 -17.60
C PRO A 210 -19.54 -3.39 -17.26
N ASP A 211 -19.25 -4.29 -18.20
CA ASP A 211 -18.39 -5.46 -17.95
C ASP A 211 -16.98 -5.10 -17.45
N ASP A 212 -16.41 -3.97 -17.91
CA ASP A 212 -15.10 -3.44 -17.51
C ASP A 212 -15.07 -2.85 -16.09
N GLN A 213 -16.22 -2.44 -15.56
CA GLN A 213 -16.35 -1.85 -14.22
C GLN A 213 -17.00 -2.80 -13.21
N ARG A 214 -17.50 -3.95 -13.67
CA ARG A 214 -18.22 -4.92 -12.86
C ARG A 214 -17.39 -5.41 -11.66
N LEU A 215 -16.11 -5.68 -11.87
CA LEU A 215 -15.22 -6.11 -10.79
C LEU A 215 -15.09 -5.03 -9.71
N ALA A 216 -14.84 -3.78 -10.11
CA ALA A 216 -14.69 -2.67 -9.18
C ALA A 216 -15.99 -2.38 -8.41
N ALA A 217 -17.15 -2.39 -9.08
CA ALA A 217 -18.44 -2.11 -8.45
C ALA A 217 -18.84 -3.20 -7.43
N ASN A 218 -18.66 -4.47 -7.78
CA ASN A 218 -18.94 -5.58 -6.86
C ASN A 218 -17.93 -5.67 -5.71
N LEU A 219 -16.66 -5.31 -5.96
CA LEU A 219 -15.65 -5.18 -4.90
C LEU A 219 -16.04 -4.11 -3.89
N ALA A 220 -16.52 -2.94 -4.34
CA ALA A 220 -16.97 -1.86 -3.46
C ALA A 220 -18.17 -2.29 -2.59
N LEU A 221 -19.16 -2.97 -3.19
CA LEU A 221 -20.30 -3.53 -2.45
C LEU A 221 -19.84 -4.57 -1.41
N GLY A 222 -18.94 -5.48 -1.78
CA GLY A 222 -18.40 -6.48 -0.87
C GLY A 222 -17.61 -5.88 0.29
N LYS A 223 -16.78 -4.85 0.03
CA LYS A 223 -16.06 -4.11 1.07
C LYS A 223 -17.01 -3.42 2.06
N PHE A 224 -18.12 -2.88 1.59
CA PHE A 224 -19.15 -2.29 2.46
C PHE A 224 -19.78 -3.33 3.38
N TYR A 225 -20.18 -4.49 2.84
CA TYR A 225 -20.70 -5.59 3.66
C TYR A 225 -19.67 -6.09 4.67
N LEU A 226 -18.42 -6.25 4.24
CA LEU A 226 -17.34 -6.72 5.11
C LEU A 226 -17.09 -5.77 6.28
N ALA A 227 -17.06 -4.46 6.01
CA ALA A 227 -16.90 -3.43 7.04
C ALA A 227 -18.06 -3.40 8.05
N ARG A 228 -19.24 -3.88 7.66
CA ARG A 228 -20.44 -3.99 8.50
C ARG A 228 -20.61 -5.34 9.20
N GLY A 229 -19.70 -6.29 8.96
CA GLY A 229 -19.78 -7.64 9.56
C GLY A 229 -20.67 -8.62 8.79
N PHE A 230 -21.18 -8.26 7.61
CA PHE A 230 -22.02 -9.11 6.76
C PHE A 230 -21.15 -10.00 5.87
N TYR A 231 -20.43 -10.96 6.49
CA TYR A 231 -19.38 -11.71 5.82
C TYR A 231 -19.88 -12.65 4.70
N GLN A 232 -21.11 -13.20 4.81
CA GLN A 232 -21.67 -14.06 3.77
C GLN A 232 -22.10 -13.25 2.54
N GLU A 233 -22.70 -12.09 2.76
CA GLU A 233 -23.12 -11.15 1.73
C GLU A 233 -21.91 -10.55 1.03
N ALA A 234 -20.87 -10.19 1.79
CA ALA A 234 -19.59 -9.76 1.26
C ALA A 234 -18.99 -10.81 0.33
N LYS A 235 -18.96 -12.08 0.77
CA LYS A 235 -18.48 -13.20 -0.05
C LYS A 235 -19.27 -13.34 -1.35
N GLY A 236 -20.59 -13.21 -1.30
CA GLY A 236 -21.45 -13.22 -2.50
C GLY A 236 -21.11 -12.10 -3.49
N ALA A 237 -20.89 -10.88 -3.00
CA ALA A 237 -20.47 -9.77 -3.84
C ALA A 237 -19.07 -10.02 -4.46
N PHE A 238 -18.11 -10.56 -3.71
CA PHE A 238 -16.79 -10.90 -4.26
C PHE A 238 -16.84 -12.05 -5.28
N ASP A 239 -17.75 -13.02 -5.12
CA ASP A 239 -17.99 -14.06 -6.12
C ASP A 239 -18.50 -13.45 -7.44
N LEU A 240 -19.39 -12.45 -7.37
CA LEU A 240 -19.85 -11.72 -8.55
C LEU A 240 -18.75 -10.89 -9.21
N ALA A 241 -17.87 -10.28 -8.40
CA ALA A 241 -16.70 -9.57 -8.90
C ALA A 241 -15.74 -10.49 -9.68
N LEU A 242 -15.64 -11.76 -9.30
CA LEU A 242 -14.72 -12.74 -9.86
C LEU A 242 -15.36 -13.68 -10.90
N LEU A 243 -16.63 -13.47 -11.28
CA LEU A 243 -17.38 -14.39 -12.14
C LEU A 243 -16.85 -14.42 -13.59
N LYS A 244 -16.42 -13.26 -14.12
CA LYS A 244 -15.89 -13.09 -15.49
C LYS A 244 -14.82 -11.99 -15.52
N PRO A 245 -13.62 -12.25 -14.95
CA PRO A 245 -12.55 -11.26 -14.95
C PRO A 245 -12.10 -10.96 -16.38
N GLN A 246 -11.91 -9.68 -16.70
CA GLN A 246 -11.31 -9.23 -17.94
C GLN A 246 -9.77 -9.35 -17.85
N ALA A 247 -9.08 -9.44 -18.99
CA ALA A 247 -7.62 -9.57 -19.02
C ALA A 247 -6.87 -8.39 -18.38
N GLN A 248 -7.50 -7.22 -18.34
CA GLN A 248 -6.95 -5.99 -17.77
C GLN A 248 -7.31 -5.79 -16.28
N ASP A 249 -8.13 -6.68 -15.73
CA ASP A 249 -8.59 -6.54 -14.35
C ASP A 249 -7.52 -6.96 -13.35
N ASN A 250 -7.26 -6.08 -12.39
CA ASN A 250 -6.51 -6.47 -11.20
C ASN A 250 -7.42 -7.27 -10.26
N MET A 251 -7.36 -8.60 -10.36
CA MET A 251 -8.15 -9.53 -9.52
C MET A 251 -7.60 -9.68 -8.10
N GLN A 252 -6.36 -9.26 -7.84
CA GLN A 252 -5.68 -9.43 -6.56
C GLN A 252 -6.52 -8.92 -5.36
N PRO A 253 -7.15 -7.72 -5.43
CA PRO A 253 -7.95 -7.19 -4.33
C PRO A 253 -9.20 -8.02 -4.05
N ALA A 254 -9.89 -8.47 -5.10
CA ALA A 254 -11.12 -9.24 -4.97
C ALA A 254 -10.86 -10.66 -4.46
N LEU A 255 -9.79 -11.32 -4.92
CA LEU A 255 -9.37 -12.63 -4.42
C LEU A 255 -9.00 -12.57 -2.93
N MET A 256 -8.22 -11.56 -2.53
CA MET A 256 -7.86 -11.37 -1.13
C MET A 256 -9.09 -11.10 -0.26
N ALA A 257 -9.98 -10.19 -0.68
CA ALA A 257 -11.19 -9.87 0.06
C ALA A 257 -12.12 -11.08 0.22
N ARG A 258 -12.26 -11.90 -0.83
CA ARG A 258 -13.04 -13.14 -0.77
C ARG A 258 -12.45 -14.15 0.20
N ALA A 259 -11.14 -14.40 0.13
CA ALA A 259 -10.47 -15.32 1.04
C ALA A 259 -10.69 -14.94 2.50
N VAL A 260 -10.57 -13.64 2.83
CA VAL A 260 -10.81 -13.13 4.18
C VAL A 260 -12.27 -13.31 4.59
N ALA A 261 -13.22 -12.95 3.72
CA ALA A 261 -14.65 -13.17 3.99
C ALA A 261 -14.95 -14.65 4.27
N GLU A 262 -14.35 -15.56 3.51
CA GLU A 262 -14.51 -17.01 3.69
C GLU A 262 -13.91 -17.51 5.01
N ILE A 263 -12.73 -17.02 5.41
CA ILE A 263 -12.15 -17.33 6.73
C ILE A 263 -13.07 -16.87 7.86
N LEU A 264 -13.59 -15.64 7.77
CA LEU A 264 -14.47 -15.06 8.79
C LEU A 264 -15.82 -15.79 8.87
N VAL A 265 -16.28 -16.33 7.75
CA VAL A 265 -17.45 -17.24 7.68
C VAL A 265 -17.16 -18.63 8.28
N GLY A 266 -15.88 -19.03 8.37
CA GLY A 266 -15.46 -20.36 8.81
C GLY A 266 -15.33 -21.39 7.66
N ARG A 267 -15.29 -20.93 6.41
CA ARG A 267 -15.03 -21.76 5.22
C ARG A 267 -13.55 -21.70 4.87
N ILE A 268 -12.76 -22.54 5.53
CA ILE A 268 -11.30 -22.44 5.45
C ILE A 268 -10.74 -23.07 4.18
N GLU A 269 -11.29 -24.20 3.71
CA GLU A 269 -10.79 -24.87 2.50
C GLU A 269 -10.93 -24.01 1.23
N PRO A 270 -12.08 -23.35 0.97
CA PRO A 270 -12.21 -22.42 -0.14
C PRO A 270 -11.24 -21.23 -0.01
N ALA A 271 -11.10 -20.67 1.19
CA ALA A 271 -10.22 -19.53 1.42
C ALA A 271 -8.76 -19.88 1.13
N MET A 272 -8.31 -21.07 1.53
CA MET A 272 -6.94 -21.54 1.26
C MET A 272 -6.70 -21.74 -0.23
N LYS A 273 -7.71 -22.11 -1.02
CA LYS A 273 -7.59 -22.19 -2.48
C LYS A 273 -7.29 -20.82 -3.08
N ASP A 274 -7.97 -19.78 -2.60
CA ASP A 274 -7.71 -18.41 -3.03
C ASP A 274 -6.34 -17.91 -2.56
N LEU A 275 -5.98 -18.12 -1.28
CA LEU A 275 -4.69 -17.69 -0.71
C LEU A 275 -3.47 -18.38 -1.32
N ASN A 276 -3.65 -19.55 -1.94
CA ASN A 276 -2.61 -20.27 -2.66
C ASN A 276 -2.58 -19.93 -4.16
N ASN A 277 -3.48 -19.07 -4.64
CA ASN A 277 -3.45 -18.61 -6.03
C ASN A 277 -2.17 -17.79 -6.27
N PRO A 278 -1.36 -18.08 -7.32
CA PRO A 278 -0.12 -17.35 -7.61
C PRO A 278 -0.26 -15.82 -7.64
N VAL A 279 -1.43 -15.30 -7.99
CA VAL A 279 -1.72 -13.85 -8.02
C VAL A 279 -1.60 -13.20 -6.63
N ILE A 280 -1.95 -13.93 -5.56
CA ILE A 280 -1.94 -13.39 -4.18
C ILE A 280 -1.00 -14.13 -3.23
N ALA A 281 -0.52 -15.33 -3.58
CA ALA A 281 0.25 -16.20 -2.70
C ALA A 281 1.63 -15.66 -2.28
N GLY A 282 2.22 -14.76 -3.08
CA GLY A 282 3.49 -14.10 -2.77
C GLY A 282 3.35 -12.83 -1.93
N SER A 283 2.12 -12.39 -1.63
CA SER A 283 1.90 -11.19 -0.81
C SER A 283 2.11 -11.49 0.68
N PHE A 284 2.72 -10.55 1.40
CA PHE A 284 2.93 -10.66 2.84
C PHE A 284 1.59 -10.77 3.61
N ASP A 285 0.55 -10.11 3.10
CA ASP A 285 -0.82 -10.21 3.64
C ASP A 285 -1.37 -11.64 3.53
N SER A 286 -0.98 -12.41 2.50
CA SER A 286 -1.47 -13.79 2.35
C SER A 286 -0.99 -14.69 3.49
N GLU A 287 0.24 -14.54 3.97
CA GLU A 287 0.76 -15.33 5.09
C GLU A 287 0.04 -14.99 6.41
N LEU A 288 -0.31 -13.72 6.61
CA LEU A 288 -1.15 -13.29 7.72
C LEU A 288 -2.51 -14.01 7.73
N TRP A 289 -3.21 -14.00 6.60
CA TRP A 289 -4.52 -14.65 6.49
C TRP A 289 -4.45 -16.18 6.53
N LYS A 290 -3.37 -16.78 6.02
CA LYS A 290 -3.08 -18.21 6.21
C LYS A 290 -2.84 -18.55 7.69
N GLY A 291 -2.19 -17.65 8.44
CA GLY A 291 -2.04 -17.77 9.90
C GLY A 291 -3.38 -17.80 10.63
N LEU A 292 -4.28 -16.87 10.27
CA LEU A 292 -5.65 -16.85 10.79
C LEU A 292 -6.42 -18.14 10.43
N ALA A 293 -6.32 -18.59 9.18
CA ALA A 293 -6.91 -19.85 8.73
C ALA A 293 -6.38 -21.08 9.48
N ALA A 294 -5.09 -21.11 9.81
CA ALA A 294 -4.48 -22.17 10.61
C ALA A 294 -4.96 -22.15 12.06
N ALA A 295 -5.06 -20.96 12.67
CA ALA A 295 -5.60 -20.79 14.02
C ALA A 295 -7.04 -21.28 14.14
N ARG A 296 -7.89 -20.94 13.15
CA ARG A 296 -9.29 -21.42 13.07
C ARG A 296 -9.42 -22.93 12.92
N GLN A 297 -8.39 -23.61 12.43
CA GLN A 297 -8.30 -25.07 12.32
C GLN A 297 -7.62 -25.73 13.54
N GLU A 298 -7.31 -24.96 14.58
CA GLU A 298 -6.59 -25.42 15.78
C GLU A 298 -5.16 -25.93 15.48
N LYS A 299 -4.58 -25.52 14.35
CA LYS A 299 -3.18 -25.81 13.98
C LYS A 299 -2.27 -24.76 14.61
N TRP A 300 -2.18 -24.80 15.94
CA TRP A 300 -1.57 -23.73 16.74
C TRP A 300 -0.10 -23.48 16.43
N ALA A 301 0.68 -24.54 16.17
CA ALA A 301 2.10 -24.42 15.82
C ALA A 301 2.29 -23.69 14.47
N ASP A 302 1.55 -24.11 13.44
CA ASP A 302 1.60 -23.47 12.12
C ASP A 302 1.11 -22.02 12.18
N ALA A 303 0.05 -21.76 12.94
CA ALA A 303 -0.49 -20.41 13.14
C ALA A 303 0.54 -19.49 13.82
N ARG A 304 1.21 -19.97 14.87
CA ARG A 304 2.21 -19.22 15.63
C ARG A 304 3.40 -18.80 14.77
N GLU A 305 3.90 -19.69 13.92
CA GLU A 305 4.99 -19.39 12.99
C GLU A 305 4.55 -18.33 11.97
N LYS A 306 3.34 -18.45 11.41
CA LYS A 306 2.79 -17.47 10.47
C LYS A 306 2.55 -16.11 11.12
N PHE A 307 2.20 -16.07 12.41
CA PHE A 307 2.02 -14.82 13.15
C PHE A 307 3.32 -14.16 13.62
N LYS A 308 4.48 -14.84 13.57
CA LYS A 308 5.74 -14.34 14.14
C LYS A 308 6.25 -13.06 13.49
N ASN A 309 6.07 -12.93 12.17
CA ASN A 309 6.64 -11.82 11.41
C ASN A 309 5.62 -10.75 11.00
N VAL A 310 4.31 -10.96 11.21
CA VAL A 310 3.24 -10.14 10.61
C VAL A 310 2.77 -8.96 11.47
N GLY A 311 3.50 -8.61 12.53
CA GLY A 311 3.12 -7.53 13.44
C GLY A 311 2.87 -6.18 12.75
N SER A 312 3.66 -5.85 11.73
CA SER A 312 3.50 -4.63 10.92
C SER A 312 2.23 -4.65 10.06
N ALA A 313 1.88 -5.80 9.47
CA ALA A 313 0.66 -5.98 8.68
C ALA A 313 -0.60 -5.94 9.54
N ILE A 314 -0.53 -6.39 10.79
CA ILE A 314 -1.68 -6.27 11.71
C ILE A 314 -1.96 -4.79 11.99
N ILE A 315 -0.94 -3.95 12.16
CA ILE A 315 -1.12 -2.53 12.51
C ILE A 315 -1.78 -1.74 11.36
N SER A 316 -1.61 -2.15 10.10
CA SER A 316 -2.20 -1.47 8.95
C SER A 316 -3.68 -1.81 8.70
N LEU A 317 -4.20 -2.87 9.33
CA LEU A 317 -5.59 -3.30 9.13
C LEU A 317 -6.61 -2.42 9.87
N PRO A 318 -7.90 -2.44 9.47
CA PRO A 318 -8.99 -1.86 10.27
C PRO A 318 -9.10 -2.52 11.64
N LEU A 319 -9.46 -1.72 12.66
CA LEU A 319 -9.40 -2.12 14.07
C LEU A 319 -10.17 -3.42 14.39
N ASP A 320 -11.29 -3.67 13.71
CA ASP A 320 -12.09 -4.89 13.92
C ASP A 320 -11.34 -6.15 13.45
N LEU A 321 -10.66 -6.06 12.31
CA LEU A 321 -9.84 -7.15 11.79
C LEU A 321 -8.59 -7.34 12.65
N GLN A 322 -7.97 -6.23 13.12
CA GLN A 322 -6.85 -6.31 14.07
C GLN A 322 -7.23 -7.12 15.31
N ARG A 323 -8.39 -6.81 15.91
CA ARG A 323 -8.87 -7.48 17.13
C ARG A 323 -9.06 -8.98 16.92
N ILE A 324 -9.70 -9.38 15.82
CA ILE A 324 -9.91 -10.79 15.49
C ILE A 324 -8.56 -11.53 15.40
N ILE A 325 -7.60 -10.96 14.67
CA ILE A 325 -6.30 -11.57 14.47
C ILE A 325 -5.50 -11.64 15.77
N LEU A 326 -5.48 -10.55 16.55
CA LEU A 326 -4.71 -10.49 17.80
C LEU A 326 -5.19 -11.51 18.83
N ILE A 327 -6.51 -11.73 18.93
CA ILE A 327 -7.09 -12.76 19.81
C ILE A 327 -6.62 -14.15 19.39
N GLU A 328 -6.70 -14.47 18.10
CA GLU A 328 -6.31 -15.78 17.56
C GLU A 328 -4.79 -16.02 17.65
N ALA A 329 -3.98 -14.99 17.40
CA ALA A 329 -2.54 -15.04 17.57
C ALA A 329 -2.14 -15.27 19.04
N MET A 330 -2.81 -14.58 19.98
CA MET A 330 -2.59 -14.79 21.41
C MET A 330 -2.97 -16.22 21.83
N GLN A 331 -4.09 -16.74 21.33
CA GLN A 331 -4.50 -18.12 21.60
C GLN A 331 -3.47 -19.13 21.07
N ALA A 332 -2.97 -18.94 19.85
CA ALA A 332 -1.92 -19.78 19.30
C ALA A 332 -0.64 -19.76 20.14
N SER A 333 -0.21 -18.59 20.63
CA SER A 333 0.95 -18.49 21.54
C SER A 333 0.72 -19.20 22.87
N LEU A 334 -0.49 -19.13 23.43
CA LEU A 334 -0.84 -19.81 24.69
C LEU A 334 -0.79 -21.34 24.54
N GLU A 335 -1.35 -21.88 23.46
CA GLU A 335 -1.43 -23.33 23.24
C GLU A 335 -0.07 -23.96 22.92
N VAL A 336 0.81 -23.22 22.24
CA VAL A 336 2.19 -23.68 21.96
C VAL A 336 3.09 -23.61 23.21
N ARG A 337 2.59 -23.09 24.35
CA ARG A 337 3.33 -22.91 25.61
C ARG A 337 4.59 -22.04 25.45
N ASP A 338 4.59 -21.15 24.48
CA ASP A 338 5.62 -20.15 24.23
C ASP A 338 5.33 -18.90 25.09
N TYR A 339 5.88 -18.90 26.31
CA TYR A 339 5.71 -17.80 27.28
C TYR A 339 6.50 -16.53 26.88
N ASP A 340 7.44 -16.61 25.95
CA ASP A 340 8.29 -15.49 25.53
C ASP A 340 7.59 -14.60 24.50
N GLY A 341 6.86 -15.18 23.54
CA GLY A 341 5.99 -14.43 22.63
C GLY A 341 4.88 -13.64 23.34
N ARG A 342 4.37 -14.19 24.46
CA ARG A 342 3.31 -13.57 25.29
C ARG A 342 3.72 -12.21 25.84
N ARG A 343 4.98 -12.07 26.30
CA ARG A 343 5.49 -10.84 26.94
C ARG A 343 5.79 -9.71 25.95
N ALA A 344 6.04 -10.04 24.68
CA ALA A 344 6.20 -9.06 23.62
C ALA A 344 4.84 -8.51 23.16
N GLN A 345 3.83 -9.37 22.99
CA GLN A 345 2.49 -8.98 22.57
C GLN A 345 1.76 -8.14 23.63
N GLN A 346 1.88 -8.52 24.91
CA GLN A 346 1.18 -7.83 26.00
C GLN A 346 1.73 -6.40 26.25
N ARG A 347 3.03 -6.17 26.06
CA ARG A 347 3.59 -4.81 26.08
C ARG A 347 3.02 -3.94 24.96
N SER A 348 2.83 -4.50 23.77
CA SER A 348 2.23 -3.77 22.64
C SER A 348 0.73 -3.46 22.82
N SER A 349 0.00 -4.27 23.60
CA SER A 349 -1.40 -4.01 23.93
C SER A 349 -1.57 -3.03 25.08
N ASP A 350 -0.71 -3.13 26.10
CA ASP A 350 -0.78 -2.29 27.30
C ASP A 350 -0.39 -0.84 26.97
N ASP A 351 0.60 -0.63 26.09
CA ASP A 351 0.95 0.71 25.54
C ASP A 351 -0.22 1.36 24.76
N ARG A 352 -1.15 0.56 24.22
CA ARG A 352 -2.35 1.08 23.55
C ARG A 352 -3.50 1.42 24.49
N SER A 353 -3.61 0.74 25.64
CA SER A 353 -4.61 1.05 26.65
C SER A 353 -4.27 2.29 27.47
N ASP A 354 -2.99 2.60 27.65
CA ASP A 354 -2.55 3.76 28.45
C ASP A 354 -2.61 5.09 27.67
N ALA A 355 -2.75 5.03 26.33
CA ALA A 355 -2.91 6.21 25.47
C ALA A 355 -4.34 6.79 25.47
N GLY A 356 -5.24 6.31 26.34
CA GLY A 356 -6.65 6.64 26.25
C GLY A 356 -7.48 6.46 27.51
N THR A 357 -7.00 6.78 28.70
CA THR A 357 -7.90 7.20 29.82
C THR A 357 -7.12 7.97 30.88
N GLY A 358 -7.44 9.25 31.06
CA GLY A 358 -7.10 9.98 32.28
C GLY A 358 -8.06 9.60 33.42
N ASP A 359 -7.47 9.47 34.61
CA ASP A 359 -8.05 9.42 35.97
C ASP A 359 -8.75 8.15 36.52
N ALA A 360 -7.96 7.46 37.38
CA ALA A 360 -8.27 6.95 38.74
C ALA A 360 -9.05 5.61 38.92
N PRO A 361 -8.94 4.92 40.09
CA PRO A 361 -7.96 3.84 40.25
C PRO A 361 -8.56 2.47 40.65
N ALA A 362 -7.75 1.44 40.40
CA ALA A 362 -7.63 0.12 41.05
C ALA A 362 -8.85 -0.46 41.82
N ALA A 363 -9.41 -1.56 41.30
CA ALA A 363 -9.91 -2.66 42.12
C ALA A 363 -9.74 -4.01 41.40
N ALA A 364 -9.09 -4.93 42.09
CA ALA A 364 -8.79 -6.29 41.66
C ALA A 364 -10.06 -7.13 41.50
N ALA A 365 -10.13 -7.94 40.43
CA ALA A 365 -10.90 -9.18 40.42
C ALA A 365 -10.44 -10.11 39.29
N ARG A 366 -9.71 -11.18 39.64
CA ARG A 366 -9.70 -12.41 38.84
C ARG A 366 -11.13 -12.96 38.83
N PRO A 367 -11.54 -13.68 37.77
CA PRO A 367 -11.90 -15.06 38.04
C PRO A 367 -11.45 -16.07 36.98
N SER A 368 -11.25 -17.25 37.53
CA SER A 368 -10.91 -18.54 36.96
C SER A 368 -12.07 -19.24 36.23
N ARG A 369 -11.70 -20.09 35.27
CA ARG A 369 -12.26 -21.41 34.90
C ARG A 369 -13.56 -21.49 34.07
N ARG A 370 -13.35 -22.12 32.90
CA ARG A 370 -14.00 -23.36 32.43
C ARG A 370 -15.48 -23.26 32.02
N SER A 371 -15.73 -23.37 30.71
CA SER A 371 -16.94 -24.03 30.22
C SER A 371 -16.68 -24.64 28.84
N ALA A 372 -16.56 -25.96 28.82
CA ALA A 372 -16.73 -26.77 27.62
C ALA A 372 -18.17 -26.56 27.10
N ARG A 373 -18.34 -26.34 25.80
CA ARG A 373 -19.66 -26.45 25.17
C ARG A 373 -19.59 -27.31 23.91
N ALA A 374 -20.26 -28.44 24.04
CA ALA A 374 -20.44 -29.48 23.04
C ALA A 374 -21.25 -28.99 21.83
N ARG A 375 -20.89 -29.48 20.65
CA ARG A 375 -21.63 -29.37 19.39
C ARG A 375 -22.88 -30.27 19.41
N PRO A 376 -24.01 -29.86 18.81
CA PRO A 376 -25.02 -30.81 18.36
C PRO A 376 -24.85 -31.11 16.86
N ARG A 377 -24.75 -32.41 16.55
CA ARG A 377 -25.01 -32.97 15.22
C ARG A 377 -26.50 -32.85 14.91
N ARG A 378 -26.86 -32.48 13.68
CA ARG A 378 -28.18 -32.82 13.10
C ARG A 378 -28.01 -33.44 11.72
N ALA A 379 -28.49 -34.67 11.63
CA ALA A 379 -28.76 -35.39 10.40
C ALA A 379 -30.17 -35.06 9.89
N GLY A 380 -30.37 -35.22 8.59
CA GLY A 380 -31.62 -35.80 8.06
C GLY A 380 -32.67 -34.86 7.49
N ARG A 381 -32.69 -34.80 6.15
CA ARG A 381 -33.86 -35.04 5.27
C ARG A 381 -35.00 -34.02 5.28
N LEU A 382 -35.25 -33.39 4.12
CA LEU A 382 -36.38 -33.71 3.22
C LEU A 382 -36.48 -32.69 2.09
N SER A 383 -36.30 -33.19 0.87
CA SER A 383 -36.69 -32.53 -0.39
C SER A 383 -38.20 -32.65 -0.58
N ARG A 384 -38.88 -31.57 -0.99
CA ARG A 384 -40.06 -31.59 -1.87
C ARG A 384 -40.40 -30.18 -2.33
N GLY A 385 -40.52 -30.01 -3.64
CA GLY A 385 -40.83 -28.73 -4.27
C GLY A 385 -42.32 -28.39 -4.26
N ALA A 386 -42.61 -27.12 -4.51
CA ALA A 386 -43.90 -26.67 -5.01
C ALA A 386 -43.70 -25.38 -5.84
N ARG A 387 -44.02 -25.49 -7.14
CA ARG A 387 -44.24 -24.38 -8.06
C ARG A 387 -45.55 -23.68 -7.69
N LEU A 388 -45.57 -22.35 -7.61
CA LEU A 388 -46.76 -21.51 -7.78
C LEU A 388 -46.30 -20.20 -8.44
N LYS A 389 -46.51 -20.09 -9.76
CA LYS A 389 -47.58 -19.31 -10.44
C LYS A 389 -47.37 -17.79 -10.39
N ARG A 390 -46.97 -17.25 -11.55
CA ARG A 390 -47.13 -15.85 -11.98
C ARG A 390 -48.63 -15.50 -12.01
N PRO A 391 -48.94 -14.21 -11.87
CA PRO A 391 -49.87 -13.59 -12.79
C PRO A 391 -49.20 -12.43 -13.53
N ALA A 392 -49.71 -12.22 -14.74
CA ALA A 392 -49.33 -11.15 -15.64
C ALA A 392 -50.47 -10.13 -15.73
N PHE A 393 -50.10 -8.93 -16.19
CA PHE A 393 -50.90 -7.88 -16.83
C PHE A 393 -51.82 -6.98 -15.98
N GLY A 394 -51.57 -5.69 -16.17
CA GLY A 394 -52.45 -4.56 -15.89
C GLY A 394 -51.74 -3.28 -16.33
N GLY A 395 -51.85 -2.93 -17.62
CA GLY A 395 -51.28 -1.70 -18.19
C GLY A 395 -52.09 -0.46 -17.82
N GLY A 396 -51.43 0.69 -17.84
CA GLY A 396 -52.05 2.01 -17.73
C GLY A 396 -50.99 3.09 -17.93
N GLY A 397 -51.09 3.83 -19.03
CA GLY A 397 -50.07 4.74 -19.52
C GLY A 397 -49.95 6.08 -18.76
N GLY A 398 -48.92 6.83 -19.14
CA GLY A 398 -48.66 8.19 -18.68
C GLY A 398 -47.37 8.72 -19.28
N ALA A 399 -47.44 9.16 -20.54
CA ALA A 399 -46.37 9.91 -21.20
C ALA A 399 -46.39 11.39 -20.73
N GLY A 400 -45.20 11.97 -20.53
CA GLY A 400 -44.98 13.41 -20.62
C GLY A 400 -44.21 14.02 -19.44
N ARG A 401 -43.17 14.81 -19.78
CA ARG A 401 -42.30 15.68 -18.94
C ARG A 401 -41.03 14.97 -18.43
N ASP A 402 -39.79 15.36 -18.71
CA ASP A 402 -39.24 16.59 -19.28
C ASP A 402 -37.90 16.31 -19.99
N ARG A 403 -37.86 16.62 -21.29
CA ARG A 403 -36.63 16.91 -22.04
C ARG A 403 -36.25 18.36 -21.77
N ALA A 404 -35.51 18.64 -20.70
CA ALA A 404 -35.03 20.01 -20.44
C ALA A 404 -33.84 20.12 -19.49
N LEU A 405 -32.85 19.21 -19.53
CA LEU A 405 -31.60 19.40 -18.76
C LEU A 405 -30.31 19.05 -19.53
N ALA A 406 -30.41 18.57 -20.77
CA ALA A 406 -29.26 18.14 -21.57
C ALA A 406 -28.55 19.26 -22.37
N ALA A 407 -28.98 20.52 -22.26
CA ALA A 407 -28.48 21.61 -23.12
C ALA A 407 -27.57 22.64 -22.41
N LYS A 408 -27.16 22.42 -21.14
CA LYS A 408 -26.37 23.40 -20.38
C LYS A 408 -24.99 22.93 -19.91
N GLN A 409 -24.54 21.75 -20.36
CA GLN A 409 -23.23 21.18 -19.98
C GLN A 409 -22.17 21.23 -21.09
N GLN A 410 -22.53 21.54 -22.33
CA GLN A 410 -21.58 21.59 -23.45
C GLN A 410 -20.87 22.95 -23.61
N ASP A 411 -21.32 24.01 -22.94
CA ASP A 411 -20.71 25.37 -23.06
C ASP A 411 -19.65 25.68 -21.98
N ARG A 412 -19.36 24.72 -21.09
CA ARG A 412 -18.27 24.81 -20.09
C ARG A 412 -17.00 24.04 -20.46
N ALA A 413 -17.06 23.18 -21.48
CA ALA A 413 -15.90 22.42 -21.95
C ALA A 413 -14.98 23.23 -22.90
N GLY A 414 -15.46 24.35 -23.46
CA GLY A 414 -14.73 25.15 -24.45
C GLY A 414 -13.83 26.27 -23.91
N ARG A 415 -13.69 26.42 -22.59
CA ARG A 415 -12.94 27.56 -21.97
C ARG A 415 -11.73 27.16 -21.11
N GLY A 416 -11.35 25.88 -21.11
CA GLY A 416 -10.16 25.37 -20.39
C GLY A 416 -8.92 25.12 -21.25
N ALA A 417 -9.02 25.24 -22.58
CA ALA A 417 -7.99 24.77 -23.51
C ALA A 417 -6.89 25.79 -23.86
N GLU A 418 -6.78 26.90 -23.14
CA GLU A 418 -5.87 27.98 -23.54
C GLU A 418 -5.18 28.63 -22.34
N ARG A 419 -4.43 27.83 -21.56
CA ARG A 419 -3.55 28.33 -20.48
C ARG A 419 -2.49 27.31 -20.03
N SER A 420 -1.82 26.65 -20.97
CA SER A 420 -0.63 25.82 -20.69
C SER A 420 0.51 26.21 -21.63
N ARG A 421 1.18 27.33 -21.33
CA ARG A 421 2.43 27.73 -21.98
C ARG A 421 3.45 27.95 -20.89
N ASN A 422 4.24 26.92 -20.58
CA ASN A 422 5.64 26.96 -20.11
C ASN A 422 6.01 25.59 -19.53
N ALA A 423 6.37 24.65 -20.41
CA ALA A 423 7.10 23.45 -20.04
C ALA A 423 8.49 23.56 -20.66
N VAL A 424 9.53 23.52 -19.84
CA VAL A 424 10.92 23.51 -20.32
C VAL A 424 11.40 22.06 -20.30
N ARG A 425 11.75 21.56 -21.48
CA ARG A 425 12.24 20.20 -21.71
C ARG A 425 13.76 20.27 -21.82
N ALA A 426 14.47 19.64 -20.90
CA ALA A 426 15.94 19.53 -20.94
C ALA A 426 16.33 18.13 -21.42
N VAL A 427 17.08 18.04 -22.53
CA VAL A 427 17.57 16.76 -23.07
C VAL A 427 19.09 16.67 -22.92
N ALA A 428 19.57 15.76 -22.08
CA ALA A 428 20.99 15.41 -22.04
C ALA A 428 21.28 14.36 -23.12
N ARG A 429 22.07 14.72 -24.14
CA ARG A 429 22.50 13.79 -25.21
C ARG A 429 23.92 13.31 -24.98
N ARG A 430 24.16 12.01 -25.21
CA ARG A 430 25.48 11.39 -25.21
C ARG A 430 26.28 11.90 -26.39
N ARG A 431 27.56 12.23 -26.18
CA ARG A 431 28.50 12.53 -27.27
C ARG A 431 29.06 11.20 -27.77
N ASP A 432 28.71 10.80 -28.98
CA ASP A 432 29.41 9.71 -29.67
C ASP A 432 30.85 10.16 -29.94
N ARG A 433 31.82 9.29 -29.64
CA ARG A 433 33.21 9.49 -30.02
C ARG A 433 33.37 9.04 -31.47
N ASP A 434 33.70 9.98 -32.35
CA ASP A 434 34.48 9.71 -33.56
C ASP A 434 35.95 9.47 -33.20
#